data_AF-A0A4R3NA47-F1
#
_entry.id   AF-A0A4R3NA47-F1
#
_cell.length_a   1.000
_cell.length_b   1.000
_cell.length_c   1.000
_cell.angle_alpha   90.00
_cell.angle_beta   90.00
_cell.angle_gamma   90.00
#
_symmetry.space_group_name_H-M   'P 1'
#
loop_
_entity.id
_entity.type
_entity.pdbx_description
1 polymer ?
#
loop_
_entity_poly.entity_id
_entity_poly.type
_entity_poly.pdbx_seq_one_letter_code
_entity_poly.pdbx_strand_id
1 'polypeptide(L)'
;MDTPAKVENCYFRFQCNRDWKDLFEIQQNPGIRYCGECDHLVYLCSRAELQEHARKGHCVALPVEADAHLRRHTVGMVAPPVPGEYR
;
A
#
# COMPACT_ATOMS: atom_id res chain seq x y z
N MET A 1 -14.72 -5.46 26.18
CA MET A 1 -15.24 -5.36 24.80
C MET A 1 -14.06 -4.89 23.97
N ASP A 2 -13.24 -5.84 23.52
CA ASP A 2 -12.05 -5.56 22.72
C ASP A 2 -12.48 -5.41 21.27
N THR A 3 -12.58 -4.17 20.80
CA THR A 3 -12.82 -3.86 19.40
C THR A 3 -11.50 -4.00 18.66
N PRO A 4 -11.34 -4.95 17.72
CA PRO A 4 -10.14 -5.00 16.90
C PRO A 4 -10.11 -3.75 16.01
N ALA A 5 -8.98 -3.04 15.99
CA ALA A 5 -8.73 -1.93 15.07
C ALA A 5 -8.57 -2.45 13.63
N LYS A 6 -9.66 -2.96 13.07
CA LYS A 6 -9.77 -3.45 11.71
C LYS A 6 -9.67 -2.25 10.77
N VAL A 7 -8.75 -2.27 9.80
CA VAL A 7 -8.90 -1.43 8.60
C VAL A 7 -10.09 -1.99 7.86
N GLU A 8 -11.31 -1.59 8.21
CA GLU A 8 -12.48 -1.95 7.43
C GLU A 8 -12.42 -1.15 6.11
N ASN A 9 -12.58 -1.85 4.99
CA ASN A 9 -12.78 -1.30 3.64
C ASN A 9 -11.55 -0.88 2.81
N CYS A 10 -10.36 -1.42 3.06
CA CYS A 10 -9.23 -1.32 2.11
C CYS A 10 -8.89 -2.71 1.54
N TYR A 11 -9.51 -3.07 0.42
CA TYR A 11 -9.13 -4.26 -0.35
C TYR A 11 -8.08 -3.86 -1.40
N PHE A 12 -7.01 -4.64 -1.55
CA PHE A 12 -6.11 -4.49 -2.68
C PHE A 12 -6.86 -4.92 -3.95
N ARG A 13 -6.95 -4.01 -4.92
CA ARG A 13 -7.42 -4.34 -6.27
C ARG A 13 -6.42 -5.23 -6.99
N PHE A 14 -5.14 -5.06 -6.67
CA PHE A 14 -4.02 -5.85 -7.17
C PHE A 14 -2.93 -5.88 -6.11
N GLN A 15 -2.57 -7.07 -5.62
CA GLN A 15 -1.40 -7.26 -4.76
C GLN A 15 -0.23 -7.67 -5.63
N CYS A 16 0.86 -6.90 -5.56
CA CYS A 16 2.10 -7.21 -6.25
C CYS A 16 2.86 -8.27 -5.45
N ASN A 17 3.50 -9.23 -6.14
CA ASN A 17 4.33 -10.26 -5.50
C ASN A 17 5.73 -9.74 -5.12
N ARG A 18 6.07 -8.49 -5.47
CA ARG A 18 7.36 -7.87 -5.17
C ARG A 18 7.35 -7.18 -3.82
N ASP A 19 8.47 -7.29 -3.11
CA ASP A 19 8.73 -6.51 -1.92
C ASP A 19 9.24 -5.11 -2.28
N TRP A 20 8.99 -4.13 -1.42
CA TRP A 20 9.49 -2.75 -1.57
C TRP A 20 10.99 -2.70 -1.85
N LYS A 21 11.76 -3.59 -1.21
CA LYS A 21 13.22 -3.68 -1.34
C LYS A 21 13.68 -4.08 -2.74
N ASP A 22 12.85 -4.81 -3.48
CA ASP A 22 13.16 -5.32 -4.82
C ASP A 22 12.80 -4.34 -5.94
N LEU A 23 12.14 -3.22 -5.60
CA LEU A 23 11.74 -2.20 -6.56
C LEU A 23 12.90 -1.25 -6.87
N PHE A 24 12.90 -0.69 -8.09
CA PHE A 24 13.92 0.26 -8.52
C PHE A 24 13.78 1.58 -7.75
N GLU A 25 14.88 2.03 -7.15
CA GLU A 25 14.93 3.28 -6.40
C GLU A 25 14.95 4.48 -7.35
N ILE A 26 14.17 5.52 -7.02
CA ILE A 26 14.21 6.79 -7.73
C ILE A 26 15.10 7.74 -6.92
N GLN A 27 16.28 8.07 -7.46
CA GLN A 27 17.31 8.86 -6.76
C GLN A 27 16.80 10.18 -6.16
N GLN A 28 15.79 10.80 -6.77
CA GLN A 28 15.23 12.07 -6.33
C GLN A 28 14.09 11.94 -5.32
N ASN A 29 13.56 10.74 -5.08
CA ASN A 29 12.41 10.52 -4.21
C ASN A 29 12.52 9.16 -3.49
N PRO A 30 13.08 9.11 -2.27
CA PRO A 30 13.21 7.86 -1.52
C PRO A 30 11.85 7.26 -1.11
N GLY A 31 10.78 8.07 -1.10
CA GLY A 31 9.41 7.62 -0.88
C GLY A 31 8.72 7.05 -2.11
N ILE A 32 9.39 7.01 -3.27
CA ILE A 32 8.83 6.48 -4.51
C ILE A 32 9.81 5.48 -5.11
N ARG A 33 9.30 4.31 -5.48
CA ARG A 33 10.04 3.31 -6.24
C ARG A 33 9.28 2.96 -7.51
N TYR A 34 9.96 2.35 -8.45
CA TYR A 34 9.36 1.90 -9.70
C TYR A 34 9.36 0.37 -9.76
N CYS A 35 8.21 -0.21 -10.08
CA CYS A 35 8.08 -1.65 -10.30
C CYS A 35 8.17 -1.94 -11.79
N GLY A 36 9.24 -2.61 -12.21
CA GLY A 36 9.42 -3.00 -13.61
C GLY A 36 8.53 -4.15 -14.09
N GLU A 37 7.84 -4.86 -13.19
CA GLU A 37 6.91 -5.93 -13.58
C GLU A 37 5.54 -5.41 -13.96
N CYS A 38 4.99 -4.51 -13.15
CA CYS A 38 3.70 -3.89 -13.45
C CYS A 38 3.84 -2.56 -14.20
N ASP A 39 5.06 -2.02 -14.36
CA ASP A 39 5.33 -0.72 -14.99
C ASP A 39 4.60 0.44 -14.29
N HIS A 40 4.62 0.45 -12.95
CA HIS A 40 3.96 1.48 -12.15
C HIS A 40 4.90 2.07 -11.08
N LEU A 41 4.67 3.34 -10.78
CA LEU A 41 5.25 4.00 -9.60
C LEU A 41 4.56 3.49 -8.34
N VAL A 42 5.37 3.05 -7.39
CA VAL A 42 4.98 2.56 -6.07
C VAL A 42 5.34 3.62 -5.05
N TYR A 43 4.34 4.10 -4.33
CA TYR A 43 4.50 5.13 -3.30
C TYR A 43 4.56 4.49 -1.92
N LEU A 44 5.64 4.73 -1.18
CA LEU A 44 5.70 4.37 0.22
C LEU A 44 4.72 5.27 0.97
N CYS A 45 3.71 4.68 1.59
CA CYS A 45 2.72 5.43 2.34
C CYS A 45 2.43 4.79 3.69
N SER A 46 2.02 5.63 4.63
CA SER A 46 1.49 5.21 5.91
C SER A 46 0.01 4.83 5.80
N ARG A 47 -0.53 4.17 6.83
CA ARG A 47 -1.96 3.85 6.93
C ARG A 47 -2.87 5.08 6.83
N ALA A 48 -2.39 6.26 7.23
CA ALA A 48 -3.13 7.52 7.14
C ALA A 48 -3.21 8.06 5.69
N GLU A 49 -2.16 7.88 4.91
CA GLU A 49 -2.07 8.36 3.52
C GLU A 49 -2.71 7.37 2.53
N LEU A 50 -2.95 6.13 2.97
CA LEU A 50 -3.51 5.06 2.15
C LEU A 50 -4.78 5.45 1.40
N GLN A 51 -5.71 6.13 2.08
CA GLN A 51 -6.99 6.52 1.48
C GLN A 51 -6.80 7.55 0.36
N GLU A 52 -5.85 8.48 0.52
CA GLU A 52 -5.54 9.47 -0.50
C GLU A 52 -4.94 8.80 -1.75
N HIS A 53 -3.97 7.90 -1.56
CA HIS A 53 -3.36 7.16 -2.66
C HIS A 53 -4.35 6.24 -3.38
N ALA A 54 -5.25 5.58 -2.63
CA ALA A 54 -6.31 4.74 -3.20
C ALA A 54 -7.27 5.57 -4.09
N ARG A 55 -7.64 6.78 -3.67
CA ARG A 55 -8.45 7.71 -4.48
C ARG A 55 -7.75 8.15 -5.76
N LYS A 56 -6.42 8.29 -5.72
CA LYS A 56 -5.59 8.63 -6.89
C LYS A 56 -5.30 7.41 -7.79
N GLY A 57 -5.66 6.20 -7.38
CA GLY A 57 -5.35 4.98 -8.10
C GLY A 57 -3.85 4.64 -8.11
N HIS A 58 -3.09 5.14 -7.13
CA HIS A 58 -1.66 4.88 -7.04
C HIS A 58 -1.37 3.47 -6.54
N CYS A 59 -0.29 2.86 -7.04
CA CYS A 59 0.29 1.67 -6.42
C CYS A 59 1.03 2.11 -5.15
N VAL A 60 0.83 1.43 -4.04
CA VAL A 60 1.44 1.80 -2.76
C VAL A 60 2.19 0.66 -2.12
N ALA A 61 3.20 1.00 -1.33
CA ALA A 61 3.88 0.11 -0.41
C ALA A 61 3.51 0.50 1.02
N LEU A 62 2.85 -0.41 1.73
CA LEU A 62 2.45 -0.25 3.12
C LEU A 62 3.32 -1.13 4.01
N PRO A 63 3.91 -0.60 5.10
CA PRO A 63 4.52 -1.44 6.10
C PRO A 63 3.43 -2.27 6.79
N VAL A 64 3.55 -3.60 6.73
CA VAL A 64 2.72 -4.50 7.54
C VAL A 64 3.48 -4.80 8.81
N GLU A 65 2.84 -4.56 9.95
CA GLU A 65 3.34 -4.98 11.27
C GLU A 65 3.19 -6.50 11.39
N ALA A 66 4.03 -7.24 10.69
CA ALA A 66 4.10 -8.69 10.74
C ALA A 66 5.36 -9.08 11.50
N ASP A 67 5.21 -9.27 12.81
CA ASP A 67 6.29 -9.59 13.77
C ASP A 67 7.39 -8.52 13.90
N ALA A 68 7.80 -8.23 15.14
CA ALA A 68 8.80 -7.20 15.46
C ALA A 68 10.16 -7.42 14.76
N HIS A 69 10.41 -8.61 14.22
CA HIS A 69 11.66 -8.99 13.56
C HIS A 69 11.60 -8.99 12.03
N LEU A 70 10.44 -8.80 11.39
CA LEU A 70 10.29 -8.85 9.94
C LEU A 70 9.50 -7.64 9.42
N ARG A 71 10.19 -6.53 9.14
CA ARG A 71 9.60 -5.36 8.44
C ARG A 71 9.29 -5.72 6.99
N ARG A 72 8.17 -6.40 6.75
CA ARG A 72 7.62 -6.66 5.42
C ARG A 72 6.78 -5.47 4.95
N HIS A 73 6.82 -5.21 3.65
CA HIS A 73 5.96 -4.21 3.04
C HIS A 73 5.04 -4.91 2.06
N THR A 74 3.74 -4.65 2.16
CA THR A 74 2.80 -5.11 1.15
C THR A 74 2.74 -4.07 0.04
N VAL A 75 3.03 -4.49 -1.19
CA VAL A 75 2.98 -3.63 -2.38
C VAL A 75 1.73 -3.97 -3.18
N GLY A 76 0.97 -2.95 -3.60
CA GLY A 76 -0.20 -3.17 -4.45
C GLY A 76 -1.03 -1.93 -4.71
N MET A 77 -1.96 -2.04 -5.65
CA MET A 77 -2.99 -1.03 -5.87
C MET A 77 -4.14 -1.25 -4.90
N VAL A 78 -4.46 -0.22 -4.14
CA VAL A 78 -5.56 -0.24 -3.17
C VAL A 78 -6.81 0.24 -3.89
N ALA A 79 -7.91 -0.50 -3.76
CA ALA A 79 -9.17 -0.08 -4.34
C ALA A 79 -9.63 1.23 -3.67
N PRO A 80 -10.18 2.20 -4.44
CA PRO A 80 -10.78 3.36 -3.83
C PRO A 80 -11.91 2.92 -2.89
N PRO A 81 -12.10 3.61 -1.73
CA PRO A 81 -13.24 3.33 -0.88
C PRO A 81 -14.53 3.55 -1.68
N VAL A 82 -15.37 2.52 -1.80
CA VAL A 82 -16.67 2.63 -2.45
C VAL A 82 -17.54 3.61 -1.65
N PRO A 83 -17.99 4.73 -2.24
CA PRO A 83 -18.88 5.65 -1.54
C PRO A 83 -20.25 4.99 -1.40
N GLY A 84 -20.58 4.48 -0.21
CA GLY A 84 -21.93 3.96 0.10
C GLY A 84 -21.99 2.65 0.89
N GLU A 85 -20.87 2.00 1.21
CA GLU A 85 -20.87 0.73 1.96
C GLU A 85 -20.58 0.91 3.47
N TYR A 86 -20.92 2.08 4.02
CA TYR A 86 -20.98 2.33 5.47
C TYR A 86 -22.45 2.21 5.92
N ARG A 87 -23.01 1.01 5.87
CA ARG A 87 -24.35 0.78 6.45
C ARG A 87 -24.32 -0.39 7.42
#